data_AF-A0A2X4TZP7-F1
#
_entry.id   AF-A0A2X4TZP7-F1
#
_cell.length_a   1.000
_cell.length_b   1.000
_cell.length_c   1.000
_cell.angle_alpha   90.00
_cell.angle_beta   90.00
_cell.angle_gamma   90.00
#
_symmetry.space_group_name_H-M   'P 1'
#
loop_
_entity.id
_entity.type
_entity.pdbx_description
1 polymer ?
#
loop_
_entity_poly.entity_id
_entity_poly.type
_entity_poly.pdbx_seq_one_letter_code
_entity_poly.pdbx_strand_id
1 'polypeptide(L)'
;MKDKFAQFTSLQSDLENGVNLEATIRLREEIAEQHRALGQIKEMAAKYGCDISGPATNAQEAIQWTYFGYLAAVKSQNGAAMSFGRVSTFLDVYIERDLKAGKITEQDAQEMIDHLVMKLRMVRFLRTPEYDELFSGDPIWATESIGGMGVDGRTLVTKNSFRFLNTLYTMGPSPEPNITVLWSENCR
;
A
#
# COMPACT_ATOMS: atom_id res chain seq x y z
N MET A 1 3.27 -11.29 -12.22
CA MET A 1 3.83 -11.44 -13.58
C MET A 1 3.04 -12.43 -14.44
N LYS A 2 2.97 -13.73 -14.10
CA LYS A 2 2.16 -14.73 -14.86
C LYS A 2 0.69 -14.30 -15.03
N ASP A 3 0.09 -13.76 -13.99
CA ASP A 3 -1.29 -13.25 -13.99
C ASP A 3 -1.51 -12.11 -15.03
N LYS A 4 -0.61 -11.12 -15.08
CA LYS A 4 -0.68 -10.05 -16.09
C LYS A 4 -0.51 -10.57 -17.51
N PHE A 5 0.36 -11.57 -17.72
CA PHE A 5 0.48 -12.22 -19.02
C PHE A 5 -0.82 -12.95 -19.41
N ALA A 6 -1.45 -13.66 -18.47
CA ALA A 6 -2.75 -14.30 -18.71
C ALA A 6 -3.85 -13.27 -19.05
N GLN A 7 -3.91 -12.13 -18.33
CA GLN A 7 -4.83 -11.02 -18.63
C GLN A 7 -4.59 -10.42 -20.02
N PHE A 8 -3.33 -10.31 -20.45
CA PHE A 8 -3.01 -9.85 -21.80
C PHE A 8 -3.50 -10.86 -22.86
N THR A 9 -3.20 -12.15 -22.65
CA THR A 9 -3.57 -13.23 -23.58
C THR A 9 -5.09 -13.42 -23.67
N SER A 10 -5.85 -13.21 -22.58
CA SER A 10 -7.30 -13.33 -22.62
C SER A 10 -7.98 -12.35 -23.57
N LEU A 11 -7.31 -11.26 -23.94
CA LEU A 11 -7.82 -10.24 -24.88
C LEU A 11 -7.49 -10.55 -26.36
N GLN A 12 -6.78 -11.66 -26.63
CA GLN A 12 -6.34 -11.99 -28.00
C GLN A 12 -7.53 -12.26 -28.94
N SER A 13 -8.53 -13.01 -28.47
CA SER A 13 -9.72 -13.31 -29.26
C SER A 13 -10.49 -12.05 -29.66
N ASP A 14 -10.68 -11.13 -28.72
CA ASP A 14 -11.39 -9.87 -29.00
C ASP A 14 -10.63 -8.98 -30.00
N LEU A 15 -9.29 -8.97 -29.89
CA LEU A 15 -8.42 -8.27 -30.84
C LEU A 15 -8.54 -8.84 -32.25
N GLU A 16 -8.41 -10.16 -32.39
CA GLU A 16 -8.44 -10.85 -33.69
C GLU A 16 -9.81 -10.77 -34.37
N ASN A 17 -10.89 -10.75 -33.59
CA ASN A 17 -12.26 -10.65 -34.09
C ASN A 17 -12.76 -9.21 -34.27
N GLY A 18 -11.93 -8.20 -34.00
CA GLY A 18 -12.30 -6.78 -34.13
C GLY A 18 -13.36 -6.30 -33.13
N VAL A 19 -13.56 -7.03 -32.03
CA VAL A 19 -14.53 -6.68 -30.99
C VAL A 19 -13.95 -5.53 -30.15
N ASN A 20 -14.62 -4.37 -30.16
CA ASN A 20 -14.17 -3.15 -29.48
C ASN A 20 -12.69 -2.81 -29.79
N LEU A 21 -12.28 -2.95 -31.05
CA LEU A 21 -10.88 -3.02 -31.49
C LEU A 21 -9.95 -2.00 -30.81
N GLU A 22 -10.27 -0.70 -30.85
CA GLU A 22 -9.43 0.34 -30.24
C GLU A 22 -9.31 0.18 -28.71
N ALA A 23 -10.42 -0.11 -28.04
CA ALA A 23 -10.43 -0.31 -26.59
C ALA A 23 -9.65 -1.56 -26.20
N THR A 24 -9.75 -2.63 -26.98
CA THR A 24 -9.00 -3.88 -26.78
C THR A 24 -7.49 -3.67 -26.99
N ILE A 25 -7.09 -2.93 -28.04
CA ILE A 25 -5.68 -2.57 -28.27
C ILE A 25 -5.14 -1.76 -27.08
N ARG A 26 -5.86 -0.70 -26.68
CA ARG A 26 -5.46 0.14 -25.55
C ARG A 26 -5.32 -0.66 -24.26
N LEU A 27 -6.31 -1.49 -23.93
CA LEU A 27 -6.26 -2.31 -22.71
C LEU A 27 -5.08 -3.28 -22.71
N ARG A 28 -4.76 -3.86 -23.87
CA ARG A 28 -3.58 -4.73 -24.02
C ARG A 28 -2.27 -3.99 -23.81
N GLU A 29 -2.14 -2.78 -24.36
CA GLU A 29 -0.99 -1.91 -24.13
C GLU A 29 -0.85 -1.55 -22.65
N GLU A 30 -1.94 -1.12 -22.00
CA GLU A 30 -1.97 -0.82 -20.56
C GLU A 30 -1.54 -2.02 -19.70
N ILE A 31 -1.99 -3.24 -20.03
CA ILE A 31 -1.57 -4.45 -19.31
C ILE A 31 -0.09 -4.76 -19.55
N ALA A 32 0.43 -4.53 -20.76
CA ALA A 32 1.85 -4.70 -21.06
C ALA A 32 2.71 -3.72 -20.24
N GLU A 33 2.27 -2.46 -20.11
CA GLU A 33 2.90 -1.47 -19.25
C GLU A 33 2.83 -1.86 -17.76
N GLN A 34 1.68 -2.35 -17.29
CA GLN A 34 1.56 -2.88 -15.92
C GLN A 34 2.52 -4.06 -15.67
N HIS A 35 2.65 -4.98 -16.64
CA HIS A 35 3.61 -6.08 -16.54
C HIS A 35 5.05 -5.56 -16.47
N ARG A 36 5.43 -4.59 -17.31
CA ARG A 36 6.76 -3.96 -17.28
C ARG A 36 7.02 -3.26 -15.94
N ALA A 37 6.07 -2.47 -15.47
CA ALA A 37 6.15 -1.76 -14.20
C ALA A 37 6.39 -2.73 -13.03
N LEU A 38 5.64 -3.84 -12.95
CA LEU A 38 5.87 -4.88 -11.91
C LEU A 38 7.29 -5.47 -11.96
N GLY A 39 7.89 -5.59 -13.15
CA GLY A 39 9.30 -5.96 -13.31
C GLY A 39 10.24 -4.92 -12.70
N GLN A 40 9.99 -3.63 -12.97
CA GLN A 40 10.78 -2.52 -12.42
C GLN A 40 10.65 -2.39 -10.90
N ILE A 41 9.49 -2.76 -10.31
CA ILE A 41 9.34 -2.79 -8.84
C ILE A 41 10.30 -3.83 -8.23
N LYS A 42 10.47 -5.00 -8.85
CA LYS A 42 11.47 -5.98 -8.41
C LYS A 42 12.89 -5.44 -8.48
N GLU A 43 13.25 -4.79 -9.60
CA GLU A 43 14.56 -4.18 -9.76
C GLU A 43 14.81 -3.08 -8.72
N MET A 44 13.78 -2.28 -8.41
CA MET A 44 13.84 -1.29 -7.35
C MET A 44 14.08 -1.96 -5.99
N ALA A 45 13.28 -2.96 -5.61
CA ALA A 45 13.43 -3.65 -4.33
C ALA A 45 14.79 -4.35 -4.20
N ALA A 46 15.33 -4.90 -5.29
CA ALA A 46 16.65 -5.52 -5.31
C ALA A 46 17.78 -4.53 -4.94
N LYS A 47 17.65 -3.24 -5.27
CA LYS A 47 18.61 -2.19 -4.85
C LYS A 47 18.61 -1.96 -3.32
N TYR A 48 17.55 -2.36 -2.64
CA TYR A 48 17.45 -2.36 -1.18
C TYR A 48 17.78 -3.75 -0.57
N GLY A 49 18.31 -4.68 -1.37
CA GLY A 49 18.67 -6.02 -0.91
C GLY A 49 17.49 -6.98 -0.73
N CYS A 50 16.31 -6.66 -1.31
CA CYS A 50 15.10 -7.48 -1.17
C CYS A 50 14.72 -8.17 -2.49
N ASP A 51 14.44 -9.47 -2.46
CA ASP A 51 13.80 -10.19 -3.57
C ASP A 51 12.31 -10.38 -3.31
N ILE A 52 11.49 -9.57 -4.00
CA ILE A 52 10.03 -9.60 -3.91
C ILE A 52 9.36 -10.48 -4.97
N SER A 53 10.14 -11.36 -5.64
CA SER A 53 9.60 -12.25 -6.66
C SER A 53 8.65 -13.32 -6.09
N GLY A 54 8.82 -13.66 -4.82
CA GLY A 54 7.95 -14.55 -4.05
C GLY A 54 6.99 -13.80 -3.11
N PRO A 55 5.95 -14.50 -2.60
CA PRO A 55 5.05 -13.94 -1.60
C PRO A 55 5.79 -13.72 -0.26
N ALA A 56 5.37 -12.71 0.50
CA ALA A 56 5.90 -12.46 1.84
C ALA A 56 5.65 -13.65 2.79
N THR A 57 6.67 -14.05 3.52
CA THR A 57 6.70 -15.22 4.40
C THR A 57 6.63 -14.87 5.87
N ASN A 58 6.99 -13.64 6.24
CA ASN A 58 6.99 -13.10 7.61
C ASN A 58 6.34 -11.70 7.66
N ALA A 59 6.11 -11.18 8.87
CA ALA A 59 5.50 -9.87 9.09
C ALA A 59 6.34 -8.73 8.51
N GLN A 60 7.67 -8.80 8.64
CA GLN A 60 8.59 -7.80 8.10
C GLN A 60 8.51 -7.75 6.57
N GLU A 61 8.53 -8.90 5.89
CA GLU A 61 8.36 -8.97 4.44
C GLU A 61 6.98 -8.48 4.00
N ALA A 62 5.92 -8.78 4.73
CA ALA A 62 4.57 -8.31 4.37
C ALA A 62 4.48 -6.78 4.42
N ILE A 63 5.03 -6.17 5.47
CA ILE A 63 5.12 -4.73 5.62
C ILE A 63 6.00 -4.13 4.52
N GLN A 64 7.19 -4.69 4.31
CA GLN A 64 8.17 -4.18 3.35
C GLN A 64 7.67 -4.31 1.90
N TRP A 65 6.99 -5.41 1.53
CA TRP A 65 6.51 -5.64 0.15
C TRP A 65 5.37 -4.69 -0.17
N THR A 66 4.47 -4.49 0.81
CA THR A 66 3.39 -3.51 0.72
C THR A 66 3.98 -2.10 0.54
N TYR A 67 4.99 -1.74 1.32
CA TYR A 67 5.67 -0.46 1.17
C TYR A 67 6.40 -0.32 -0.17
N PHE A 68 7.03 -1.37 -0.73
CA PHE A 68 7.66 -1.29 -2.06
C PHE A 68 6.64 -1.04 -3.17
N GLY A 69 5.45 -1.63 -3.08
CA GLY A 69 4.35 -1.31 -4.00
C GLY A 69 3.98 0.17 -3.95
N TYR A 70 3.84 0.72 -2.74
CA TYR A 70 3.57 2.15 -2.55
C TYR A 70 4.74 3.04 -2.99
N LEU A 71 5.98 2.66 -2.67
CA LEU A 71 7.20 3.39 -3.01
C LEU A 71 7.36 3.52 -4.53
N ALA A 72 7.01 2.47 -5.27
CA ALA A 72 7.00 2.51 -6.74
C ALA A 72 5.97 3.51 -7.29
N ALA A 73 4.78 3.59 -6.67
CA ALA A 73 3.77 4.58 -7.05
C ALA A 73 4.28 6.01 -6.83
N VAL A 74 4.81 6.33 -5.64
CA VAL A 74 5.31 7.68 -5.32
C VAL A 74 6.61 8.06 -6.03
N LYS A 75 7.34 7.09 -6.61
CA LYS A 75 8.51 7.35 -7.45
C LYS A 75 8.17 7.59 -8.93
N SER A 76 7.01 7.11 -9.37
CA SER A 76 6.60 7.19 -10.78
C SER A 76 5.53 8.24 -11.03
N GLN A 77 4.80 8.63 -9.99
CA GLN A 77 3.71 9.60 -10.03
C GLN A 77 3.87 10.62 -8.91
N ASN A 78 3.27 11.79 -9.10
CA ASN A 78 3.26 12.88 -8.13
C ASN A 78 1.84 13.41 -7.90
N GLY A 79 0.83 12.54 -7.96
CA GLY A 79 -0.56 12.90 -7.67
C GLY A 79 -0.76 13.27 -6.19
N ALA A 80 -1.72 14.14 -5.91
CA ALA A 80 -1.92 14.68 -4.56
C ALA A 80 -2.53 13.66 -3.59
N ALA A 81 -3.40 12.74 -4.04
CA ALA A 81 -4.17 11.83 -3.18
C ALA A 81 -3.86 10.35 -3.44
N MET A 82 -2.58 10.00 -3.40
CA MET A 82 -2.14 8.61 -3.52
C MET A 82 -2.22 7.92 -2.16
N SER A 83 -3.43 7.47 -1.81
CA SER A 83 -3.72 6.83 -0.54
C SER A 83 -2.91 5.55 -0.35
N PHE A 84 -2.50 5.29 0.90
CA PHE A 84 -1.82 4.05 1.25
C PHE A 84 -2.80 2.86 1.30
N GLY A 85 -4.07 3.13 1.65
CA GLY A 85 -5.17 2.19 1.50
C GLY A 85 -5.79 1.79 2.83
N ARG A 86 -6.09 0.49 2.98
CA ARG A 86 -6.61 -0.12 4.20
C ARG A 86 -5.70 -1.28 4.60
N VAL A 87 -4.51 -0.95 5.08
CA VAL A 87 -3.44 -1.94 5.27
C VAL A 87 -3.33 -2.45 6.70
N SER A 88 -3.80 -1.71 7.70
CA SER A 88 -3.65 -2.05 9.12
C SER A 88 -4.17 -3.45 9.42
N THR A 89 -5.44 -3.72 9.10
CA THR A 89 -6.09 -5.03 9.26
C THR A 89 -5.45 -6.11 8.38
N PHE A 90 -5.01 -5.78 7.16
CA PHE A 90 -4.34 -6.72 6.26
C PHE A 90 -2.98 -7.16 6.81
N LEU A 91 -2.17 -6.24 7.32
CA LEU A 91 -0.85 -6.53 7.87
C LEU A 91 -0.95 -7.24 9.23
N ASP A 92 -2.02 -7.00 10.00
CA ASP A 92 -2.21 -7.64 11.31
C ASP A 92 -2.23 -9.16 11.22
N VAL A 93 -2.76 -9.75 10.14
CA VAL A 93 -2.79 -11.23 10.02
C VAL A 93 -1.39 -11.84 9.94
N TYR A 94 -0.41 -11.12 9.37
CA TYR A 94 0.99 -11.56 9.33
C TYR A 94 1.67 -11.33 10.66
N ILE A 95 1.45 -10.17 11.28
CA ILE A 95 1.99 -9.84 12.61
C ILE A 95 1.48 -10.81 13.67
N GLU A 96 0.17 -11.03 13.74
CA GLU A 96 -0.46 -11.93 14.71
C GLU A 96 -0.01 -13.37 14.52
N ARG A 97 0.19 -13.82 13.27
CA ARG A 97 0.77 -15.15 12.98
C ARG A 97 2.19 -15.26 13.54
N ASP A 98 3.03 -14.25 13.32
CA ASP A 98 4.42 -14.29 13.75
C ASP A 98 4.57 -14.12 15.27
N LEU A 99 3.69 -13.33 15.91
CA LEU A 99 3.55 -13.27 17.37
C LEU A 99 3.18 -14.63 17.97
N LYS A 100 2.15 -15.30 17.42
CA LYS A 100 1.73 -16.64 17.88
C LYS A 100 2.81 -17.70 17.70
N ALA A 101 3.66 -17.54 16.69
CA ALA A 101 4.79 -18.42 16.43
C ALA A 101 6.04 -18.07 17.26
N GLY A 102 6.00 -17.00 18.08
CA GLY A 102 7.15 -16.54 18.87
C GLY A 102 8.31 -16.02 18.02
N LYS A 103 8.06 -15.61 16.77
CA LYS A 103 9.11 -15.10 15.85
C LYS A 103 9.44 -13.64 16.09
N ILE A 104 8.47 -12.89 16.57
CA ILE A 104 8.57 -11.47 16.91
C ILE A 104 7.89 -11.22 18.25
N THR A 105 8.26 -10.14 18.91
CA THR A 105 7.57 -9.60 20.08
C THR A 105 6.61 -8.49 19.67
N GLU A 106 5.75 -8.07 20.60
CA GLU A 106 4.87 -6.90 20.37
C GLU A 106 5.69 -5.62 20.14
N GLN A 107 6.87 -5.51 20.76
CA GLN A 107 7.77 -4.38 20.56
C GLN A 107 8.34 -4.37 19.14
N ASP A 108 8.78 -5.53 18.63
CA ASP A 108 9.25 -5.65 17.25
C ASP A 108 8.12 -5.31 16.25
N ALA A 109 6.89 -5.75 16.55
CA ALA A 109 5.72 -5.42 15.74
C ALA A 109 5.46 -3.90 15.69
N GLN A 110 5.48 -3.23 16.85
CA GLN A 110 5.32 -1.78 16.92
C GLN A 110 6.46 -1.05 16.19
N GLU A 111 7.71 -1.49 16.36
CA GLU A 111 8.86 -0.88 15.68
C GLU A 111 8.73 -0.96 14.15
N MET A 112 8.28 -2.10 13.61
CA MET A 112 8.05 -2.22 12.16
C MET A 112 6.95 -1.27 11.66
N ILE A 113 5.88 -1.06 12.43
CA ILE A 113 4.80 -0.11 12.09
C ILE A 113 5.27 1.33 12.23
N ASP A 114 6.04 1.65 13.27
CA ASP A 114 6.65 2.96 13.45
C ASP A 114 7.55 3.30 12.25
N HIS A 115 8.43 2.39 11.84
CA HIS A 115 9.30 2.59 10.68
C HIS A 115 8.52 2.69 9.36
N LEU A 116 7.44 1.93 9.19
CA LEU A 116 6.55 2.06 8.03
C LEU A 116 5.94 3.46 7.98
N VAL A 117 5.32 3.90 9.07
CA VAL A 117 4.67 5.20 9.17
C VAL A 117 5.68 6.34 9.05
N MET A 118 6.89 6.19 9.60
CA MET A 118 8.00 7.12 9.41
C MET A 118 8.34 7.26 7.92
N LYS A 119 8.36 6.16 7.16
CA LYS A 119 8.61 6.18 5.72
C LYS A 119 7.48 6.86 4.94
N LEU A 120 6.23 6.73 5.37
CA LEU A 120 5.09 7.48 4.81
C LEU A 120 5.22 8.99 5.10
N ARG A 121 5.59 9.37 6.34
CA ARG A 121 5.83 10.77 6.75
C ARG A 121 6.91 11.49 5.93
N MET A 122 7.84 10.74 5.33
CA MET A 122 8.98 11.30 4.58
C MET A 122 8.71 11.53 3.09
N VAL A 123 7.60 11.03 2.54
CA VAL A 123 7.30 11.25 1.11
C VAL A 123 7.04 12.73 0.86
N ARG A 124 7.67 13.29 -0.19
CA ARG A 124 7.50 14.67 -0.63
C ARG A 124 7.40 14.72 -2.14
N PHE A 125 6.66 15.69 -2.65
CA PHE A 125 6.61 16.02 -4.06
C PHE A 125 7.11 17.44 -4.25
N LEU A 126 7.97 17.66 -5.23
CA LEU A 126 8.37 19.02 -5.58
C LEU A 126 7.16 19.75 -6.18
N ARG A 127 6.86 20.92 -5.62
CA ARG A 127 5.75 21.79 -6.01
C ARG A 127 6.23 23.22 -6.23
N THR A 128 5.39 24.01 -6.89
CA THR A 128 5.62 25.45 -7.02
C THR A 128 5.05 26.15 -5.78
N PRO A 129 5.57 27.34 -5.40
CA PRO A 129 5.10 28.06 -4.22
C PRO A 129 3.58 28.27 -4.19
N GLU A 130 2.95 28.51 -5.34
CA GLU A 130 1.50 28.73 -5.43
C GLU A 130 0.69 27.50 -5.01
N TYR A 131 1.21 26.30 -5.30
CA TYR A 131 0.57 25.05 -4.89
C TYR A 131 0.70 24.84 -3.37
N ASP A 132 1.88 25.13 -2.80
CA ASP A 132 2.13 24.95 -1.36
C ASP A 132 1.39 26.01 -0.52
N GLU A 133 1.18 27.21 -1.07
CA GLU A 133 0.33 28.25 -0.45
C GLU A 133 -1.15 27.86 -0.42
N LEU A 134 -1.64 27.18 -1.46
CA LEU A 134 -3.01 26.65 -1.53
C LEU A 134 -3.23 25.47 -0.57
N PHE A 135 -2.19 24.66 -0.37
CA PHE A 135 -2.23 23.43 0.43
C PHE A 135 -1.18 23.49 1.53
N SER A 136 -1.51 24.19 2.62
CA SER A 136 -0.59 24.35 3.75
C SER A 136 -0.13 23.00 4.32
N GLY A 137 1.19 22.81 4.40
CA GLY A 137 1.81 21.66 5.07
C GLY A 137 2.19 20.47 4.18
N ASP A 138 2.39 20.67 2.87
CA ASP A 138 2.76 19.60 1.92
C ASP A 138 1.88 18.33 2.01
N PRO A 139 0.54 18.43 1.95
CA PRO A 139 -0.30 17.24 2.07
C PRO A 139 -0.07 16.32 0.87
N ILE A 140 0.40 15.11 1.18
CA ILE A 140 0.54 14.01 0.20
C ILE A 140 -0.67 13.08 0.23
N TRP A 141 -1.55 13.25 1.23
CA TRP A 141 -2.73 12.44 1.50
C TRP A 141 -2.44 10.95 1.36
N ALA A 142 -1.35 10.49 2.00
CA ALA A 142 -0.99 9.09 2.12
C ALA A 142 -1.95 8.40 3.10
N THR A 143 -3.22 8.34 2.72
CA THR A 143 -4.31 8.01 3.64
C THR A 143 -4.32 6.53 3.96
N GLU A 144 -4.29 6.20 5.25
CA GLU A 144 -4.58 4.88 5.79
C GLU A 144 -5.95 4.89 6.45
N SER A 145 -6.81 3.95 6.03
CA SER A 145 -8.14 3.74 6.60
C SER A 145 -8.07 2.63 7.65
N ILE A 146 -8.44 2.92 8.89
CA ILE A 146 -8.38 1.95 10.00
C ILE A 146 -9.77 1.59 10.54
N GLY A 147 -9.93 0.37 11.04
CA GLY A 147 -11.18 -0.09 11.68
C GLY A 147 -12.28 -0.40 10.67
N GLY A 148 -13.54 -0.12 11.01
CA GLY A 148 -14.73 -0.39 10.19
C GLY A 148 -15.31 -1.79 10.38
N MET A 149 -16.33 -2.12 9.59
CA MET A 149 -17.05 -3.40 9.64
C MET A 149 -16.91 -4.16 8.31
N GLY A 150 -16.88 -5.49 8.38
CA GLY A 150 -17.01 -6.37 7.23
C GLY A 150 -18.45 -6.45 6.74
N VAL A 151 -18.64 -6.86 5.48
CA VAL A 151 -19.98 -7.13 4.91
C VAL A 151 -20.70 -8.28 5.63
N ASP A 152 -19.94 -9.11 6.35
CA ASP A 152 -20.42 -10.18 7.21
C ASP A 152 -20.79 -9.71 8.63
N GLY A 153 -20.68 -8.41 8.91
CA GLY A 153 -21.02 -7.79 10.19
C GLY A 153 -19.93 -7.88 11.26
N ARG A 154 -18.77 -8.51 10.99
CA ARG A 154 -17.67 -8.55 11.97
C ARG A 154 -16.87 -7.25 11.97
N THR A 155 -16.31 -6.88 13.12
CA THR A 155 -15.38 -5.75 13.21
C THR A 155 -14.10 -6.03 12.44
N LEU A 156 -13.56 -5.01 11.79
CA LEU A 156 -12.25 -5.02 11.14
C LEU A 156 -11.21 -4.23 11.95
N VAL A 157 -11.57 -3.82 13.17
CA VAL A 157 -10.62 -3.33 14.18
C VAL A 157 -9.72 -4.49 14.61
N THR A 158 -8.42 -4.26 14.62
CA THR A 158 -7.38 -5.24 14.98
C THR A 158 -6.36 -4.64 15.93
N LYS A 159 -5.43 -5.44 16.48
CA LYS A 159 -4.31 -4.90 17.25
C LYS A 159 -3.52 -3.89 16.43
N ASN A 160 -3.31 -4.17 15.15
CA ASN A 160 -2.60 -3.24 14.28
C ASN A 160 -3.32 -1.91 14.08
N SER A 161 -4.65 -1.85 14.16
CA SER A 161 -5.38 -0.57 14.18
C SER A 161 -4.89 0.33 15.33
N PHE A 162 -4.66 -0.26 16.51
CA PHE A 162 -4.07 0.43 17.64
C PHE A 162 -2.58 0.71 17.45
N ARG A 163 -1.79 -0.19 16.85
CA ARG A 163 -0.36 0.08 16.56
C ARG A 163 -0.18 1.28 15.63
N PHE A 164 -1.04 1.42 14.61
CA PHE A 164 -1.06 2.60 13.73
C PHE A 164 -1.41 3.89 14.50
N LEU A 165 -2.44 3.87 15.35
CA LEU A 165 -2.77 5.01 16.20
C LEU A 165 -1.65 5.33 17.19
N ASN A 166 -0.97 4.30 17.72
CA ASN A 166 0.11 4.44 18.68
C ASN A 166 1.34 5.15 18.08
N THR A 167 1.48 5.20 16.75
CA THR A 167 2.52 5.99 16.09
C THR A 167 2.45 7.49 16.39
N LEU A 168 1.27 7.98 16.78
CA LEU A 168 1.07 9.36 17.23
C LEU A 168 1.65 9.60 18.63
N TYR A 169 1.87 8.53 19.41
CA TYR A 169 2.55 8.58 20.71
C TYR A 169 4.05 8.27 20.58
N THR A 170 4.42 7.20 19.88
CA THR A 170 5.82 6.74 19.77
C THR A 170 6.70 7.71 18.98
N MET A 171 6.15 8.34 17.93
CA MET A 171 6.86 9.29 17.06
C MET A 171 6.29 10.71 17.10
N GLY A 172 5.38 10.96 18.03
CA GLY A 172 4.66 12.23 18.16
C GLY A 172 3.58 12.46 17.09
N PRO A 173 2.72 13.47 17.32
CA PRO A 173 1.61 13.79 16.42
C PRO A 173 2.12 14.26 15.07
N SER A 174 1.51 13.78 14.00
CA SER A 174 1.81 14.20 12.64
C SER A 174 0.54 14.19 11.79
N PRO A 175 0.36 15.17 10.89
CA PRO A 175 -0.76 15.16 9.95
C PRO A 175 -0.63 14.06 8.88
N GLU A 176 0.60 13.59 8.61
CA GLU A 176 0.87 12.49 7.70
C GLU A 176 1.42 11.25 8.44
N PRO A 177 1.20 10.02 7.95
CA PRO A 177 0.14 9.69 6.99
C PRO A 177 -1.23 10.12 7.53
N ASN A 178 -2.13 10.54 6.65
CA ASN A 178 -3.51 10.83 7.04
C ASN A 178 -4.20 9.56 7.56
N ILE A 179 -4.34 9.41 8.88
CA ILE A 179 -5.01 8.24 9.49
C ILE A 179 -6.50 8.54 9.65
N THR A 180 -7.34 7.89 8.85
CA THR A 180 -8.80 8.04 8.88
C THR A 180 -9.45 6.82 9.55
N VAL A 181 -10.23 7.06 10.59
CA VAL A 181 -11.01 6.00 11.27
C VAL A 181 -12.32 5.76 10.54
N LEU A 182 -12.52 4.54 10.06
CA LEU A 182 -13.80 4.07 9.55
C LEU A 182 -14.73 3.77 10.73
N TRP A 183 -15.40 4.80 11.21
CA TRP A 183 -16.29 4.72 12.37
C TRP A 183 -17.58 3.96 12.07
N SER A 184 -18.05 3.16 13.02
CA SER A 184 -19.38 2.54 13.03
C SER A 184 -19.86 2.43 14.47
N GLU A 185 -21.17 2.56 14.70
CA GLU A 185 -21.78 2.34 16.03
C GLU A 185 -21.55 0.92 16.56
N ASN A 186 -21.30 -0.02 15.65
CA ASN A 186 -21.04 -1.43 15.95
C ASN A 186 -19.54 -1.77 16.01
N CYS A 187 -18.65 -0.78 15.89
CA CYS A 187 -17.22 -0.95 16.19
C CYS A 187 -17.04 -1.09 17.71
N ARG A 188 -17.32 -2.29 18.22
CA ARG A 188 -17.03 -2.70 19.60
C ARG A 188 -16.02 -3.84 19.60
#